data_AF-A0A7Y5CYL8-F1
#
_entry.id   AF-A0A7Y5CYL8-F1
#
_cell.length_a   1.000
_cell.length_b   1.000
_cell.length_c   1.000
_cell.angle_alpha   90.00
_cell.angle_beta   90.00
_cell.angle_gamma   90.00
#
_symmetry.space_group_name_H-M   'P 1'
#
loop_
_entity.id
_entity.type
_entity.pdbx_description
1 polymer ?
#
loop_
_entity_poly.entity_id
_entity_poly.type
_entity_poly.pdbx_seq_one_letter_code
_entity_poly.pdbx_strand_id
1 'polypeptide(L)'
;MARIFYKGIVGDNITFDGQVENLYLQGNNNIIRMTDNNPHGMDIGGAGNIVTGGDGKDSISARGSFNTLNGGGGDDFISSDALSDYVDGQVIPSRFHVTINAGDGNDYITVSGLGDGKIFAGAGNDRLSAIFANSTVEMGAGNDIVRVIGQKLTISGGDGNDSFSGRAENSTISGGAGNDIFAAFSVRSVLDGGDGDDTFSNLMFYSRLSAGAGNDTVNYSGSYNFIDMGAGNDSVSVDGRGLTVNGGSGDDKITAVYHKSILNASNPAGMPGHNVYDGGAGNDVISGGALVETLRGGIGNDQLLGLAGNDMFFGGLGNDLINGGGGFDTLNYGESAAGVTIDAKAHTVSGEGLDTITSIEKFIGSGFADRFTGSKNADTVEGGA
;
A
#
# COMPACT_ATOMS: atom_id res chain seq x y z
N MET A 1 1.45 -45.72 18.89
CA MET A 1 1.85 -44.30 18.70
C MET A 1 2.77 -43.93 19.85
N ALA A 2 3.96 -43.45 19.55
CA ALA A 2 5.00 -43.18 20.54
C ALA A 2 5.29 -41.67 20.60
N ARG A 3 5.34 -41.12 21.81
CA ARG A 3 5.93 -39.79 22.07
C ARG A 3 7.44 -39.94 22.13
N ILE A 4 8.16 -39.22 21.28
CA ILE A 4 9.62 -39.28 21.23
C ILE A 4 10.16 -38.02 21.91
N PHE A 5 10.81 -38.21 23.06
CA PHE A 5 11.62 -37.16 23.68
C PHE A 5 13.07 -37.37 23.27
N TYR A 6 13.60 -36.48 22.44
CA TYR A 6 15.01 -36.53 22.04
C TYR A 6 15.71 -35.28 22.57
N LYS A 7 16.68 -35.48 23.46
CA LYS A 7 17.54 -34.39 23.92
C LYS A 7 18.76 -34.36 23.01
N GLY A 8 18.74 -33.51 21.99
CA GLY A 8 19.83 -33.40 21.04
C GLY A 8 21.08 -32.78 21.64
N ILE A 9 22.23 -33.18 21.10
CA ILE A 9 23.50 -32.48 21.28
C ILE A 9 23.69 -31.57 20.06
N VAL A 10 24.55 -30.57 20.15
CA VAL A 10 24.84 -29.64 19.05
C VAL A 10 25.32 -30.41 17.81
N GLY A 11 24.62 -30.25 16.67
CA GLY A 11 25.07 -30.75 15.35
C GLY A 11 24.52 -32.12 14.91
N ASP A 12 23.44 -32.63 15.52
CA ASP A 12 22.87 -33.92 15.14
C ASP A 12 22.16 -33.86 13.76
N ASN A 13 22.20 -34.96 13.01
CA ASN A 13 21.43 -35.15 11.77
C ASN A 13 20.51 -36.36 11.92
N ILE A 14 19.21 -36.12 12.01
CA ILE A 14 18.20 -37.09 12.43
C ILE A 14 17.15 -37.21 11.34
N THR A 15 16.82 -38.45 10.98
CA THR A 15 15.73 -38.77 10.06
C THR A 15 14.79 -39.75 10.74
N PHE A 16 13.52 -39.40 10.81
CA PHE A 16 12.47 -40.27 11.35
C PHE A 16 11.71 -40.89 10.18
N ASP A 17 11.72 -42.22 10.13
CA ASP A 17 10.98 -43.02 9.15
C ASP A 17 9.81 -43.71 9.90
N GLY A 18 8.62 -43.10 9.83
CA GLY A 18 7.36 -43.61 10.38
C GLY A 18 6.72 -42.74 11.49
N GLN A 19 5.49 -43.11 11.89
CA GLN A 19 4.59 -42.25 12.69
C GLN A 19 5.17 -41.76 14.03
N VAL A 20 5.56 -40.48 14.08
CA VAL A 20 5.95 -39.75 15.30
C VAL A 20 4.84 -38.79 15.72
N GLU A 21 4.13 -39.07 16.81
CA GLU A 21 2.99 -38.23 17.22
C GLU A 21 3.43 -36.88 17.81
N ASN A 22 4.53 -36.88 18.59
CA ASN A 22 5.14 -35.67 19.13
C ASN A 22 6.66 -35.83 19.26
N LEU A 23 7.41 -34.87 18.73
CA LEU A 23 8.86 -34.78 18.81
C LEU A 23 9.25 -33.53 19.61
N TYR A 24 9.93 -33.72 20.74
CA TYR A 24 10.51 -32.63 21.52
C TYR A 24 12.01 -32.65 21.37
N LEU A 25 12.59 -31.54 20.93
CA LEU A 25 14.01 -31.37 20.68
C LEU A 25 14.57 -30.14 21.40
N GLN A 26 15.77 -30.30 21.96
CA GLN A 26 16.54 -29.23 22.60
C GLN A 26 17.96 -29.32 22.07
N GLY A 27 18.50 -28.24 21.52
CA GLY A 27 19.88 -28.18 21.03
C GLY A 27 20.06 -27.20 19.87
N ASN A 28 21.32 -26.98 19.46
CA ASN A 28 21.66 -26.03 18.41
C ASN A 28 22.20 -26.74 17.15
N ASN A 29 22.00 -26.15 15.98
CA ASN A 29 22.57 -26.61 14.70
C ASN A 29 22.16 -28.03 14.29
N ASN A 30 20.96 -28.49 14.67
CA ASN A 30 20.48 -29.83 14.30
C ASN A 30 19.79 -29.82 12.94
N ILE A 31 19.81 -30.95 12.25
CA ILE A 31 19.04 -31.18 11.03
C ILE A 31 18.04 -32.31 11.29
N ILE A 32 16.76 -32.02 11.12
CA ILE A 32 15.65 -32.94 11.40
C ILE A 32 14.81 -33.09 10.14
N ARG A 33 14.58 -34.34 9.74
CA ARG A 33 13.73 -34.68 8.58
C ARG A 33 12.70 -35.73 8.97
N MET A 34 11.45 -35.47 8.62
CA MET A 34 10.38 -36.46 8.67
C MET A 34 10.08 -36.93 7.24
N THR A 35 9.64 -38.18 7.09
CA THR A 35 9.42 -38.80 5.78
C THR A 35 8.01 -39.36 5.60
N ASP A 36 7.07 -39.09 6.51
CA ASP A 36 5.71 -39.65 6.50
C ASP A 36 4.57 -38.62 6.61
N ASN A 37 3.38 -39.01 6.16
CA ASN A 37 2.22 -38.13 5.88
C ASN A 37 1.17 -38.06 7.01
N ASN A 38 1.55 -37.91 8.29
CA ASN A 38 0.58 -37.93 9.40
C ASN A 38 0.96 -36.96 10.53
N PRO A 39 0.04 -36.52 11.41
CA PRO A 39 0.22 -35.26 12.14
C PRO A 39 1.41 -35.29 13.12
N HIS A 40 2.43 -34.48 12.83
CA HIS A 40 3.68 -34.39 13.58
C HIS A 40 3.77 -33.08 14.35
N GLY A 41 3.45 -33.09 15.63
CA GLY A 41 3.79 -31.98 16.54
C GLY A 41 5.30 -31.98 16.83
N MET A 42 6.03 -31.02 16.30
CA MET A 42 7.46 -30.79 16.60
C MET A 42 7.62 -29.55 17.48
N ASP A 43 8.29 -29.67 18.63
CA ASP A 43 8.70 -28.54 19.47
C ASP A 43 10.23 -28.52 19.59
N ILE A 44 10.84 -27.56 18.91
CA ILE A 44 12.28 -27.41 18.72
C ILE A 44 12.77 -26.23 19.56
N GLY A 45 13.64 -26.48 20.53
CA GLY A 45 14.35 -25.42 21.25
C GLY A 45 15.79 -25.27 20.78
N GLY A 46 16.27 -24.03 20.77
CA GLY A 46 17.67 -23.69 20.48
C GLY A 46 17.83 -22.97 19.16
N ALA A 47 19.08 -22.74 18.75
CA ALA A 47 19.42 -21.92 17.61
C ALA A 47 20.01 -22.70 16.43
N GLY A 48 19.76 -22.24 15.20
CA GLY A 48 20.40 -22.77 13.99
C GLY A 48 19.85 -24.12 13.52
N ASN A 49 18.69 -24.56 14.00
CA ASN A 49 18.13 -25.85 13.62
C ASN A 49 17.46 -25.77 12.24
N ILE A 50 17.54 -26.85 11.47
CA ILE A 50 16.84 -27.04 10.19
C ILE A 50 15.84 -28.18 10.37
N VAL A 51 14.57 -27.89 10.12
CA VAL A 51 13.44 -28.82 10.33
C VAL A 51 12.68 -28.98 9.03
N THR A 52 12.28 -30.19 8.68
CA THR A 52 11.49 -30.48 7.47
C THR A 52 10.37 -31.48 7.79
N GLY A 53 9.12 -31.06 7.57
CA GLY A 53 7.89 -31.85 7.77
C GLY A 53 7.68 -32.90 6.70
N GLY A 54 7.72 -32.52 5.42
CA GLY A 54 7.51 -33.43 4.29
C GLY A 54 6.11 -33.24 3.69
N ASP A 55 5.54 -34.28 3.09
CA ASP A 55 4.15 -34.21 2.60
C ASP A 55 3.19 -34.55 3.75
N GLY A 56 2.06 -33.85 3.90
CA GLY A 56 1.08 -34.17 4.93
C GLY A 56 0.43 -32.94 5.54
N LYS A 57 0.13 -33.02 6.84
CA LYS A 57 -0.29 -31.88 7.64
C LYS A 57 0.60 -31.85 8.85
N ASP A 58 1.57 -30.96 8.85
CA ASP A 58 2.62 -30.90 9.85
C ASP A 58 2.40 -29.76 10.82
N SER A 59 2.94 -29.91 12.03
CA SER A 59 2.87 -28.89 13.07
C SER A 59 4.26 -28.62 13.62
N ILE A 60 4.92 -27.60 13.11
CA ILE A 60 6.30 -27.26 13.42
C ILE A 60 6.33 -26.05 14.35
N SER A 61 6.85 -26.21 15.56
CA SER A 61 7.07 -25.12 16.52
C SER A 61 8.55 -25.01 16.85
N ALA A 62 9.14 -23.82 16.67
CA ALA A 62 10.53 -23.58 17.02
C ALA A 62 10.73 -22.33 17.89
N ARG A 63 11.47 -22.50 18.99
CA ARG A 63 11.89 -21.45 19.92
C ARG A 63 13.38 -21.18 19.76
N GLY A 64 13.77 -19.91 19.76
CA GLY A 64 15.17 -19.48 19.59
C GLY A 64 15.46 -18.96 18.19
N SER A 65 16.73 -18.64 17.91
CA SER A 65 17.12 -17.86 16.72
C SER A 65 17.76 -18.70 15.61
N PHE A 66 17.84 -18.17 14.39
CA PHE A 66 18.46 -18.79 13.22
C PHE A 66 17.86 -20.13 12.79
N ASN A 67 16.64 -20.45 13.21
CA ASN A 67 15.98 -21.68 12.81
C ASN A 67 15.46 -21.58 11.37
N THR A 68 15.57 -22.67 10.62
CA THR A 68 14.98 -22.86 9.28
C THR A 68 13.89 -23.92 9.39
N LEU A 69 12.65 -23.57 9.09
CA LEU A 69 11.49 -24.44 9.20
C LEU A 69 10.90 -24.65 7.81
N ASN A 70 10.82 -25.91 7.39
CA ASN A 70 10.23 -26.28 6.11
C ASN A 70 8.99 -27.14 6.39
N GLY A 71 7.81 -26.69 5.97
CA GLY A 71 6.56 -27.46 6.04
C GLY A 71 6.63 -28.63 5.07
N GLY A 72 6.54 -28.32 3.78
CA GLY A 72 6.69 -29.26 2.68
C GLY A 72 5.45 -29.21 1.80
N GLY A 73 4.65 -30.27 1.75
CA GLY A 73 3.40 -30.26 1.01
C GLY A 73 2.21 -30.53 1.91
N GLY A 74 1.06 -29.93 1.62
CA GLY A 74 -0.17 -30.03 2.39
C GLY A 74 -0.32 -28.96 3.48
N ASP A 75 -1.47 -28.93 4.15
CA ASP A 75 -1.82 -27.80 5.04
C ASP A 75 -1.06 -27.87 6.39
N ASP A 76 -0.08 -27.00 6.57
CA ASP A 76 0.85 -27.01 7.69
C ASP A 76 0.59 -25.89 8.71
N PHE A 77 0.99 -26.14 9.96
CA PHE A 77 1.06 -25.11 10.99
C PHE A 77 2.52 -24.89 11.38
N ILE A 78 3.03 -23.68 11.14
CA ILE A 78 4.42 -23.32 11.46
C ILE A 78 4.44 -22.16 12.44
N SER A 79 4.97 -22.40 13.63
CA SER A 79 5.13 -21.40 14.68
C SER A 79 6.58 -21.17 15.01
N SER A 80 6.98 -19.90 15.13
CA SER A 80 8.28 -19.56 15.71
C SER A 80 8.18 -18.44 16.74
N ASP A 81 8.90 -18.59 17.84
CA ASP A 81 8.98 -17.56 18.88
C ASP A 81 10.41 -17.25 19.32
N ALA A 82 10.60 -15.99 19.74
CA ALA A 82 11.86 -15.47 20.24
C ALA A 82 12.03 -15.63 21.76
N LEU A 83 11.33 -16.57 22.41
CA LEU A 83 11.43 -16.72 23.86
C LEU A 83 12.84 -17.18 24.25
N SER A 84 13.69 -16.20 24.59
CA SER A 84 15.05 -16.30 25.14
C SER A 84 15.89 -17.46 24.61
N ASP A 85 16.78 -17.15 23.68
CA ASP A 85 17.89 -18.03 23.34
C ASP A 85 18.71 -18.30 24.61
N TYR A 86 18.52 -19.48 25.21
CA TYR A 86 19.22 -19.89 26.41
C TYR A 86 20.51 -20.58 26.00
N VAL A 87 21.50 -19.80 25.56
CA VAL A 87 22.85 -20.30 25.30
C VAL A 87 23.63 -20.22 26.61
N ASP A 88 24.00 -21.36 27.18
CA ASP A 88 24.89 -21.47 28.36
C ASP A 88 24.51 -20.59 29.57
N GLY A 89 23.20 -20.44 29.85
CA GLY A 89 22.74 -19.71 31.04
C GLY A 89 22.78 -18.18 30.91
N GLN A 90 23.09 -17.65 29.73
CA GLN A 90 23.10 -16.22 29.47
C GLN A 90 22.05 -15.87 28.41
N VAL A 91 21.13 -14.95 28.75
CA VAL A 91 20.20 -14.38 27.77
C VAL A 91 21.03 -13.51 26.83
N ILE A 92 21.28 -14.01 25.62
CA ILE A 92 21.82 -13.17 24.56
C ILE A 92 20.63 -12.38 24.01
N PRO A 93 20.68 -11.03 23.97
CA PRO A 93 19.74 -10.27 23.14
C PRO A 93 20.10 -10.53 21.67
N SER A 94 19.80 -11.72 21.17
CA SER A 94 19.90 -12.04 19.76
C SER A 94 18.82 -11.26 19.03
N ARG A 95 19.21 -10.65 17.91
CA ARG A 95 18.22 -10.34 16.86
C ARG A 95 17.64 -11.69 16.49
N PHE A 96 16.39 -11.92 16.83
CA PHE A 96 15.68 -13.12 16.41
C PHE A 96 15.77 -13.23 14.90
N HIS A 97 16.15 -14.40 14.40
CA HIS A 97 16.25 -14.67 12.97
C HIS A 97 15.51 -15.97 12.69
N VAL A 98 14.66 -15.99 11.67
CA VAL A 98 13.97 -17.22 11.27
C VAL A 98 13.84 -17.26 9.75
N THR A 99 14.00 -18.44 9.18
CA THR A 99 13.62 -18.72 7.79
C THR A 99 12.50 -19.75 7.81
N ILE A 100 11.38 -19.45 7.15
CA ILE A 100 10.24 -20.35 7.03
C ILE A 100 9.96 -20.54 5.54
N ASN A 101 9.85 -21.80 5.11
CA ASN A 101 9.31 -22.19 3.81
C ASN A 101 8.12 -23.12 4.09
N ALA A 102 6.88 -22.65 3.94
CA ALA A 102 5.73 -23.47 4.30
C ALA A 102 5.45 -24.51 3.20
N GLY A 103 5.43 -24.10 1.93
CA GLY A 103 5.47 -24.98 0.78
C GLY A 103 4.15 -25.00 0.02
N ASP A 104 3.68 -26.17 -0.41
CA ASP A 104 2.35 -26.27 -1.03
C ASP A 104 1.32 -26.55 0.08
N GLY A 105 0.11 -25.99 0.02
CA GLY A 105 -0.91 -26.19 1.06
C GLY A 105 -1.56 -24.88 1.48
N ASN A 106 -2.61 -24.95 2.32
CA ASN A 106 -3.13 -23.76 2.99
C ASN A 106 -2.50 -23.70 4.39
N ASP A 107 -1.42 -22.95 4.51
CA ASP A 107 -0.56 -22.97 5.68
C ASP A 107 -0.92 -21.87 6.67
N TYR A 108 -0.69 -22.15 7.95
CA TYR A 108 -0.83 -21.16 9.01
C TYR A 108 0.51 -20.90 9.70
N ILE A 109 1.06 -19.74 9.43
CA ILE A 109 2.36 -19.29 9.92
C ILE A 109 2.16 -18.25 11.02
N THR A 110 2.72 -18.52 12.20
CA THR A 110 2.73 -17.56 13.30
C THR A 110 4.14 -17.27 13.76
N VAL A 111 4.52 -16.00 13.82
CA VAL A 111 5.84 -15.63 14.33
C VAL A 111 5.78 -14.49 15.33
N SER A 112 6.42 -14.70 16.48
CA SER A 112 6.47 -13.74 17.57
C SER A 112 7.90 -13.44 18.01
N GLY A 113 8.43 -12.29 17.58
CA GLY A 113 9.77 -11.87 17.98
C GLY A 113 10.26 -10.63 17.25
N LEU A 114 10.78 -9.64 17.98
CA LEU A 114 11.39 -8.46 17.35
C LEU A 114 12.76 -8.82 16.76
N GLY A 115 12.76 -9.24 15.50
CA GLY A 115 13.97 -9.59 14.76
C GLY A 115 13.69 -9.73 13.27
N ASP A 116 14.74 -10.06 12.52
CA ASP A 116 14.68 -10.18 11.07
C ASP A 116 14.19 -11.58 10.68
N GLY A 117 13.63 -11.75 9.50
CA GLY A 117 13.05 -13.02 9.10
C GLY A 117 12.82 -13.09 7.62
N LYS A 118 12.81 -14.32 7.11
CA LYS A 118 12.42 -14.62 5.74
C LYS A 118 11.30 -15.65 5.76
N ILE A 119 10.15 -15.31 5.19
CA ILE A 119 9.01 -16.22 5.10
C ILE A 119 8.66 -16.38 3.63
N PHE A 120 8.51 -17.63 3.23
CA PHE A 120 7.89 -18.03 1.98
C PHE A 120 6.72 -18.94 2.34
N ALA A 121 5.49 -18.51 2.04
CA ALA A 121 4.32 -19.33 2.33
C ALA A 121 4.15 -20.40 1.23
N GLY A 122 4.12 -20.02 -0.04
CA GLY A 122 4.26 -20.92 -1.17
C GLY A 122 2.97 -20.97 -2.00
N ALA A 123 2.37 -22.13 -2.18
CA ALA A 123 1.18 -22.27 -3.02
C ALA A 123 -0.03 -22.73 -2.19
N GLY A 124 -1.13 -22.00 -2.25
CA GLY A 124 -2.38 -22.24 -1.54
C GLY A 124 -2.81 -20.98 -0.80
N ASN A 125 -3.93 -21.02 -0.07
CA ASN A 125 -4.44 -19.84 0.64
C ASN A 125 -3.87 -19.81 2.04
N ASP A 126 -2.78 -19.09 2.19
CA ASP A 126 -1.97 -19.06 3.39
C ASP A 126 -2.38 -17.95 4.35
N ARG A 127 -2.01 -18.15 5.62
CA ARG A 127 -2.25 -17.17 6.67
C ARG A 127 -0.96 -16.89 7.41
N LEU A 128 -0.57 -15.63 7.42
CA LEU A 128 0.55 -15.14 8.21
C LEU A 128 0.07 -14.22 9.34
N SER A 129 0.49 -14.51 10.57
CA SER A 129 0.40 -13.61 11.71
C SER A 129 1.78 -13.39 12.33
N ALA A 130 2.33 -12.21 12.14
CA ALA A 130 3.74 -11.97 12.42
C ALA A 130 4.03 -10.63 13.12
N ILE A 131 5.02 -10.65 14.00
CA ILE A 131 5.63 -9.44 14.57
C ILE A 131 7.13 -9.52 14.27
N PHE A 132 7.66 -8.58 13.48
CA PHE A 132 9.05 -8.58 13.02
C PHE A 132 9.62 -7.17 12.78
N ALA A 133 10.91 -7.07 12.48
CA ALA A 133 11.52 -5.89 11.88
C ALA A 133 12.57 -6.31 10.83
N ASN A 134 12.77 -5.53 9.76
CA ASN A 134 13.72 -5.85 8.67
C ASN A 134 13.51 -7.24 8.03
N SER A 135 12.27 -7.64 7.78
CA SER A 135 11.94 -8.98 7.28
C SER A 135 11.38 -8.96 5.86
N THR A 136 11.58 -10.07 5.16
CA THR A 136 10.96 -10.34 3.86
C THR A 136 9.89 -11.40 4.00
N VAL A 137 8.75 -11.18 3.38
CA VAL A 137 7.64 -12.14 3.28
C VAL A 137 7.23 -12.24 1.81
N GLU A 138 7.14 -13.47 1.32
CA GLU A 138 6.57 -13.80 0.01
C GLU A 138 5.46 -14.81 0.27
N MET A 139 4.20 -14.46 -0.01
CA MET A 139 3.08 -15.36 0.24
C MET A 139 2.92 -16.37 -0.90
N GLY A 140 3.06 -15.94 -2.15
CA GLY A 140 3.15 -16.83 -3.31
C GLY A 140 1.84 -16.90 -4.08
N ALA A 141 1.32 -18.08 -4.34
CA ALA A 141 0.10 -18.24 -5.16
C ALA A 141 -1.09 -18.64 -4.30
N GLY A 142 -2.20 -17.91 -4.36
CA GLY A 142 -3.41 -18.17 -3.59
C GLY A 142 -4.00 -16.88 -3.04
N ASN A 143 -5.12 -16.98 -2.33
CA ASN A 143 -5.72 -15.80 -1.69
C ASN A 143 -5.26 -15.74 -0.23
N ASP A 144 -4.21 -14.98 0.02
CA ASP A 144 -3.47 -15.00 1.27
C ASP A 144 -3.94 -13.95 2.27
N ILE A 145 -3.77 -14.23 3.56
CA ILE A 145 -4.09 -13.30 4.63
C ILE A 145 -2.84 -12.98 5.43
N VAL A 146 -2.39 -11.75 5.29
CA VAL A 146 -1.20 -11.22 5.95
C VAL A 146 -1.57 -10.25 7.05
N ARG A 147 -1.20 -10.59 8.29
CA ARG A 147 -1.27 -9.68 9.43
C ARG A 147 0.11 -9.49 10.03
N VAL A 148 0.68 -8.30 9.84
CA VAL A 148 2.03 -7.97 10.30
C VAL A 148 2.06 -6.73 11.19
N ILE A 149 2.94 -6.75 12.20
CA ILE A 149 3.30 -5.57 12.98
C ILE A 149 4.81 -5.44 12.97
N GLY A 150 5.32 -4.33 12.41
CA GLY A 150 6.76 -4.17 12.29
C GLY A 150 7.21 -2.92 11.57
N GLN A 151 8.52 -2.88 11.31
CA GLN A 151 9.17 -1.82 10.55
C GLN A 151 10.16 -2.40 9.53
N LYS A 152 10.39 -1.69 8.43
CA LYS A 152 11.31 -2.09 7.36
C LYS A 152 10.99 -3.46 6.77
N LEU A 153 9.70 -3.75 6.61
CA LEU A 153 9.25 -5.00 6.02
C LEU A 153 9.25 -4.88 4.49
N THR A 154 9.54 -5.97 3.80
CA THR A 154 9.27 -6.14 2.36
C THR A 154 8.32 -7.31 2.22
N ILE A 155 7.10 -7.06 1.77
CA ILE A 155 6.05 -8.07 1.69
C ILE A 155 5.53 -8.11 0.27
N SER A 156 5.41 -9.31 -0.29
CA SER A 156 4.73 -9.60 -1.55
C SER A 156 3.59 -10.57 -1.28
N GLY A 157 2.40 -10.27 -1.77
CA GLY A 157 1.28 -11.21 -1.85
C GLY A 157 1.60 -12.27 -2.90
N GLY A 158 1.61 -11.90 -4.16
CA GLY A 158 1.97 -12.77 -5.28
C GLY A 158 0.80 -12.91 -6.24
N ASP A 159 0.42 -14.14 -6.59
CA ASP A 159 -0.77 -14.38 -7.43
C ASP A 159 -1.98 -14.64 -6.53
N GLY A 160 -3.14 -14.06 -6.83
CA GLY A 160 -4.39 -14.25 -6.11
C GLY A 160 -4.86 -12.98 -5.40
N ASN A 161 -6.00 -13.07 -4.72
CA ASN A 161 -6.63 -11.93 -4.05
C ASN A 161 -6.21 -11.91 -2.56
N ASP A 162 -5.22 -11.10 -2.25
CA ASP A 162 -4.55 -11.06 -0.96
C ASP A 162 -5.11 -9.98 -0.02
N SER A 163 -4.94 -10.19 1.28
CA SER A 163 -5.41 -9.26 2.30
C SER A 163 -4.32 -8.90 3.30
N PHE A 164 -3.95 -7.62 3.31
CA PHE A 164 -2.93 -7.07 4.19
C PHE A 164 -3.53 -6.25 5.33
N SER A 165 -3.12 -6.55 6.56
CA SER A 165 -3.55 -5.81 7.75
C SER A 165 -2.45 -5.67 8.79
N GLY A 166 -2.65 -4.73 9.74
CA GLY A 166 -1.74 -4.52 10.86
C GLY A 166 -1.05 -3.15 10.80
N ARG A 167 0.23 -3.08 11.17
CA ARG A 167 1.01 -1.83 11.22
C ARG A 167 2.38 -2.02 10.61
N ALA A 168 2.72 -1.23 9.60
CA ALA A 168 3.99 -1.31 8.90
C ALA A 168 4.62 0.08 8.76
N GLU A 169 5.79 0.29 9.36
CA GLU A 169 6.53 1.56 9.26
C GLU A 169 7.74 1.41 8.35
N ASN A 170 8.01 2.39 7.49
CA ASN A 170 9.13 2.36 6.54
C ASN A 170 9.20 1.05 5.74
N SER A 171 8.05 0.52 5.33
CA SER A 171 7.93 -0.81 4.72
C SER A 171 7.48 -0.72 3.28
N THR A 172 7.72 -1.77 2.50
CA THR A 172 7.17 -1.96 1.15
C THR A 172 6.22 -3.15 1.19
N ILE A 173 5.01 -2.97 0.70
CA ILE A 173 4.00 -4.04 0.62
C ILE A 173 3.46 -4.00 -0.81
N SER A 174 3.58 -5.12 -1.52
CA SER A 174 3.05 -5.32 -2.86
C SER A 174 1.98 -6.41 -2.83
N GLY A 175 0.86 -6.18 -3.50
CA GLY A 175 -0.23 -7.14 -3.66
C GLY A 175 0.17 -8.20 -4.68
N GLY A 176 0.37 -7.78 -5.92
CA GLY A 176 0.84 -8.64 -6.99
C GLY A 176 -0.20 -8.72 -8.08
N ALA A 177 -0.65 -9.92 -8.44
CA ALA A 177 -1.71 -10.12 -9.42
C ALA A 177 -2.98 -10.60 -8.73
N GLY A 178 -4.11 -9.95 -8.97
CA GLY A 178 -5.38 -10.26 -8.32
C GLY A 178 -5.97 -9.00 -7.67
N ASN A 179 -7.16 -9.14 -7.11
CA ASN A 179 -7.85 -8.01 -6.50
C ASN A 179 -7.52 -7.97 -5.00
N ASP A 180 -6.57 -7.13 -4.62
CA ASP A 180 -5.97 -7.11 -3.30
C ASP A 180 -6.59 -6.09 -2.35
N ILE A 181 -6.47 -6.33 -1.06
CA ILE A 181 -7.02 -5.49 0.00
C ILE A 181 -5.93 -5.02 0.95
N PHE A 182 -5.73 -3.71 1.02
CA PHE A 182 -4.79 -3.05 1.92
C PHE A 182 -5.54 -2.32 3.05
N ALA A 183 -5.52 -2.95 4.23
CA ALA A 183 -6.04 -2.40 5.49
C ALA A 183 -4.94 -2.25 6.56
N ALA A 184 -3.67 -2.12 6.14
CA ALA A 184 -2.52 -1.98 7.04
C ALA A 184 -2.16 -0.51 7.27
N PHE A 185 -2.10 -0.08 8.54
CA PHE A 185 -1.67 1.27 8.90
C PHE A 185 -0.19 1.47 8.55
N SER A 186 0.05 2.37 7.61
CA SER A 186 1.38 2.55 7.01
C SER A 186 1.90 3.98 7.13
N VAL A 187 3.14 4.15 7.61
CA VAL A 187 3.84 5.45 7.74
C VAL A 187 5.18 5.37 7.05
N ARG A 188 5.48 6.34 6.17
CA ARG A 188 6.71 6.35 5.34
C ARG A 188 6.89 5.05 4.56
N SER A 189 5.79 4.44 4.15
CA SER A 189 5.79 3.15 3.47
C SER A 189 5.46 3.33 1.99
N VAL A 190 5.77 2.31 1.21
CA VAL A 190 5.34 2.16 -0.18
C VAL A 190 4.30 1.04 -0.20
N LEU A 191 3.11 1.33 -0.73
CA LEU A 191 2.11 0.34 -1.07
C LEU A 191 2.03 0.25 -2.60
N ASP A 192 1.94 -0.96 -3.11
CA ASP A 192 1.81 -1.26 -4.54
C ASP A 192 0.70 -2.30 -4.69
N GLY A 193 -0.37 -1.99 -5.42
CA GLY A 193 -1.47 -2.94 -5.65
C GLY A 193 -1.01 -4.01 -6.63
N GLY A 194 -0.78 -3.60 -7.87
CA GLY A 194 -0.21 -4.43 -8.92
C GLY A 194 -1.21 -4.57 -10.07
N ASP A 195 -1.49 -5.79 -10.52
CA ASP A 195 -2.53 -6.06 -11.51
C ASP A 195 -3.82 -6.48 -10.80
N GLY A 196 -4.98 -5.96 -11.18
CA GLY A 196 -6.28 -6.30 -10.61
C GLY A 196 -7.01 -5.08 -10.06
N ASP A 197 -8.27 -5.24 -9.66
CA ASP A 197 -9.04 -4.14 -9.05
C ASP A 197 -8.78 -4.11 -7.53
N ASP A 198 -7.86 -3.24 -7.09
CA ASP A 198 -7.34 -3.20 -5.73
C ASP A 198 -8.08 -2.22 -4.81
N THR A 199 -8.05 -2.48 -3.50
CA THR A 199 -8.71 -1.64 -2.50
C THR A 199 -7.77 -1.23 -1.37
N PHE A 200 -7.63 0.08 -1.16
CA PHE A 200 -6.83 0.67 -0.10
C PHE A 200 -7.69 1.47 0.87
N SER A 201 -7.51 1.22 2.16
CA SER A 201 -8.34 1.84 3.21
C SER A 201 -7.57 2.57 4.31
N ASN A 202 -6.23 2.47 4.37
CA ASN A 202 -5.45 2.94 5.53
C ASN A 202 -4.00 3.35 5.18
N LEU A 203 -3.78 4.54 4.61
CA LEU A 203 -2.48 5.22 4.68
C LEU A 203 -2.44 6.13 5.92
N MET A 204 -1.29 6.68 6.30
CA MET A 204 -1.24 7.73 7.33
C MET A 204 -0.44 8.94 6.85
N PHE A 205 0.89 8.89 6.94
CA PHE A 205 1.73 10.06 6.68
C PHE A 205 2.97 9.70 5.88
N TYR A 206 3.33 10.56 4.92
CA TYR A 206 4.58 10.47 4.16
C TYR A 206 4.76 9.16 3.38
N SER A 207 3.67 8.49 3.01
CA SER A 207 3.67 7.24 2.26
C SER A 207 3.45 7.50 0.77
N ARG A 208 3.88 6.54 -0.05
CA ARG A 208 3.58 6.45 -1.48
C ARG A 208 2.65 5.26 -1.72
N LEU A 209 1.64 5.44 -2.53
CA LEU A 209 0.78 4.40 -3.06
C LEU A 209 0.86 4.41 -4.58
N SER A 210 0.96 3.22 -5.15
CA SER A 210 0.71 2.91 -6.56
C SER A 210 -0.40 1.88 -6.58
N ALA A 211 -1.54 2.15 -7.21
CA ALA A 211 -2.63 1.18 -7.26
C ALA A 211 -2.36 0.16 -8.37
N GLY A 212 -2.04 0.61 -9.58
CA GLY A 212 -1.43 -0.22 -10.61
C GLY A 212 -2.31 -0.32 -11.85
N ALA A 213 -2.67 -1.53 -12.26
CA ALA A 213 -3.53 -1.77 -13.41
C ALA A 213 -4.83 -2.41 -12.97
N GLY A 214 -5.98 -1.83 -13.31
CA GLY A 214 -7.30 -2.26 -12.85
C GLY A 214 -8.12 -1.04 -12.43
N ASN A 215 -9.37 -1.25 -12.02
CA ASN A 215 -10.22 -0.16 -11.53
C ASN A 215 -10.13 -0.12 -10.00
N ASP A 216 -9.22 0.70 -9.52
CA ASP A 216 -8.78 0.70 -8.15
C ASP A 216 -9.61 1.63 -7.27
N THR A 217 -9.70 1.29 -6.00
CA THR A 217 -10.43 2.06 -5.00
C THR A 217 -9.54 2.45 -3.83
N VAL A 218 -9.36 3.77 -3.64
CA VAL A 218 -8.62 4.32 -2.50
C VAL A 218 -9.58 5.13 -1.63
N ASN A 219 -9.78 4.70 -0.39
CA ASN A 219 -10.51 5.43 0.64
C ASN A 219 -9.56 5.76 1.79
N TYR A 220 -9.23 7.03 1.98
CA TYR A 220 -8.06 7.37 2.79
C TYR A 220 -8.21 8.65 3.62
N SER A 221 -7.65 8.65 4.84
CA SER A 221 -7.49 9.82 5.70
C SER A 221 -6.05 9.97 6.25
N GLY A 222 -5.40 11.11 6.00
CA GLY A 222 -4.10 11.48 6.59
C GLY A 222 -3.39 12.60 5.81
N SER A 223 -2.06 12.71 5.79
CA SER A 223 -1.40 13.89 5.19
C SER A 223 -0.04 13.61 4.56
N TYR A 224 0.32 14.41 3.56
CA TYR A 224 1.61 14.34 2.85
C TYR A 224 1.88 13.01 2.16
N ASN A 225 0.91 12.49 1.41
CA ASN A 225 1.07 11.23 0.67
C ASN A 225 0.99 11.48 -0.82
N PHE A 226 1.67 10.61 -1.56
CA PHE A 226 1.59 10.54 -3.00
C PHE A 226 0.78 9.29 -3.38
N ILE A 227 -0.22 9.47 -4.22
CA ILE A 227 -1.13 8.44 -4.69
C ILE A 227 -1.07 8.46 -6.22
N ASP A 228 -0.62 7.36 -6.81
CA ASP A 228 -0.69 7.05 -8.24
C ASP A 228 -1.77 5.98 -8.39
N MET A 229 -2.82 6.24 -9.16
CA MET A 229 -3.87 5.24 -9.39
C MET A 229 -3.49 4.33 -10.56
N GLY A 230 -3.01 4.89 -11.66
CA GLY A 230 -2.33 4.10 -12.68
C GLY A 230 -3.21 3.91 -13.90
N ALA A 231 -3.59 2.67 -14.21
CA ALA A 231 -4.36 2.37 -15.41
C ALA A 231 -5.71 1.73 -15.07
N GLY A 232 -6.80 2.35 -15.50
CA GLY A 232 -8.16 1.88 -15.29
C GLY A 232 -9.04 3.06 -14.90
N ASN A 233 -10.30 2.79 -14.58
CA ASN A 233 -11.22 3.84 -14.16
C ASN A 233 -11.29 3.86 -12.64
N ASP A 234 -10.50 4.72 -12.02
CA ASP A 234 -10.18 4.65 -10.62
C ASP A 234 -11.08 5.54 -9.75
N SER A 235 -11.22 5.19 -8.47
CA SER A 235 -12.01 5.94 -7.51
C SER A 235 -11.22 6.24 -6.24
N VAL A 236 -10.90 7.52 -6.06
CA VAL A 236 -10.16 8.03 -4.91
C VAL A 236 -11.05 8.94 -4.06
N SER A 237 -11.15 8.62 -2.77
CA SER A 237 -11.73 9.47 -1.74
C SER A 237 -10.68 9.77 -0.68
N VAL A 238 -10.22 11.02 -0.60
CA VAL A 238 -9.16 11.43 0.33
C VAL A 238 -9.60 12.48 1.34
N ASP A 239 -9.13 12.37 2.57
CA ASP A 239 -9.28 13.37 3.63
C ASP A 239 -7.90 13.73 4.17
N GLY A 240 -7.40 14.93 3.84
CA GLY A 240 -6.03 15.26 4.17
C GLY A 240 -5.52 16.59 3.67
N ARG A 241 -4.23 16.85 3.96
CA ARG A 241 -3.48 18.01 3.48
C ARG A 241 -2.14 17.60 2.88
N GLY A 242 -1.65 18.41 1.94
CA GLY A 242 -0.39 18.14 1.24
C GLY A 242 -0.42 16.84 0.44
N LEU A 243 -1.59 16.42 -0.02
CA LEU A 243 -1.76 15.22 -0.84
C LEU A 243 -1.41 15.52 -2.29
N THR A 244 -0.85 14.54 -2.96
CA THR A 244 -0.74 14.51 -4.42
C THR A 244 -1.42 13.25 -4.90
N VAL A 245 -2.45 13.40 -5.73
CA VAL A 245 -3.21 12.30 -6.34
C VAL A 245 -3.11 12.45 -7.85
N ASN A 246 -2.73 11.37 -8.53
CA ASN A 246 -2.73 11.22 -9.98
C ASN A 246 -3.66 10.07 -10.36
N GLY A 247 -4.68 10.32 -11.19
CA GLY A 247 -5.57 9.30 -11.73
C GLY A 247 -4.83 8.40 -12.72
N GLY A 248 -4.12 9.01 -13.68
CA GLY A 248 -3.29 8.27 -14.60
C GLY A 248 -4.00 8.09 -15.94
N SER A 249 -4.41 6.88 -16.29
CA SER A 249 -5.14 6.63 -17.54
C SER A 249 -6.46 5.92 -17.30
N GLY A 250 -7.51 6.36 -17.97
CA GLY A 250 -8.88 5.90 -17.78
C GLY A 250 -9.74 7.05 -17.25
N ASP A 251 -11.04 6.83 -17.16
CA ASP A 251 -11.97 7.87 -16.66
C ASP A 251 -12.00 7.80 -15.12
N ASP A 252 -11.29 8.71 -14.47
CA ASP A 252 -11.03 8.66 -13.03
C ASP A 252 -11.95 9.55 -12.20
N LYS A 253 -12.10 9.20 -10.92
CA LYS A 253 -12.85 9.99 -9.95
C LYS A 253 -12.02 10.28 -8.71
N ILE A 254 -11.70 11.56 -8.50
CA ILE A 254 -10.99 12.04 -7.31
C ILE A 254 -11.93 12.93 -6.49
N THR A 255 -12.16 12.57 -5.23
CA THR A 255 -13.03 13.32 -4.31
C THR A 255 -12.29 13.64 -3.01
N ALA A 256 -12.12 14.92 -2.71
CA ALA A 256 -11.67 15.36 -1.39
C ALA A 256 -12.85 15.40 -0.41
N VAL A 257 -12.78 14.62 0.66
CA VAL A 257 -13.79 14.59 1.73
C VAL A 257 -13.31 15.45 2.89
N TYR A 258 -14.13 16.43 3.26
CA TYR A 258 -13.83 17.36 4.34
C TYR A 258 -14.01 16.73 5.72
N HIS A 259 -12.93 16.47 6.47
CA HIS A 259 -13.02 16.36 7.92
C HIS A 259 -12.24 17.48 8.64
N LYS A 260 -13.02 18.37 9.28
CA LYS A 260 -12.58 19.41 10.23
C LYS A 260 -11.65 18.92 11.37
N SER A 261 -11.49 17.61 11.56
CA SER A 261 -10.69 17.00 12.63
C SER A 261 -9.18 17.18 12.43
N ILE A 262 -8.67 17.20 11.19
CA ILE A 262 -7.22 17.30 10.92
C ILE A 262 -6.65 18.72 11.17
N LEU A 263 -7.52 19.74 11.23
CA LEU A 263 -7.12 21.12 11.56
C LEU A 263 -6.83 21.34 13.07
N ASN A 264 -7.18 20.40 13.95
CA ASN A 264 -6.90 20.49 15.38
C ASN A 264 -5.54 19.90 15.80
N ALA A 265 -4.83 19.22 14.88
CA ALA A 265 -3.45 18.84 15.10
C ALA A 265 -2.57 20.07 14.82
N SER A 266 -2.09 20.69 15.90
CA SER A 266 -1.12 21.79 15.93
C SER A 266 -0.35 21.95 14.62
N ASN A 267 -0.79 22.90 13.80
CA ASN A 267 -0.15 23.27 12.55
C ASN A 267 1.32 23.63 12.83
N PRO A 268 2.31 22.79 12.45
CA PRO A 268 3.70 23.22 12.48
C PRO A 268 3.80 24.37 11.47
N ALA A 269 4.24 25.53 11.96
CA ALA A 269 4.19 26.80 11.25
C ALA A 269 4.63 26.71 9.77
N GLY A 270 3.78 27.17 8.85
CA GLY A 270 4.24 27.79 7.60
C GLY A 270 3.95 27.09 6.26
N MET A 271 3.29 25.94 6.22
CA MET A 271 2.84 25.35 4.94
C MET A 271 1.36 24.94 5.04
N PRO A 272 0.40 25.74 4.55
CA PRO A 272 -0.91 25.18 4.25
C PRO A 272 -0.66 24.07 3.22
N GLY A 273 -0.92 22.82 3.58
CA GLY A 273 -0.69 21.70 2.66
C GLY A 273 -1.71 21.78 1.54
N HIS A 274 -1.37 22.48 0.46
CA HIS A 274 -2.17 22.50 -0.75
C HIS A 274 -2.22 21.07 -1.29
N ASN A 275 -3.41 20.62 -1.66
CA ASN A 275 -3.55 19.34 -2.31
C ASN A 275 -3.44 19.54 -3.82
N VAL A 276 -2.83 18.57 -4.50
CA VAL A 276 -2.73 18.52 -5.95
C VAL A 276 -3.48 17.29 -6.42
N TYR A 277 -4.47 17.50 -7.27
CA TYR A 277 -5.26 16.45 -7.89
C TYR A 277 -5.10 16.57 -9.41
N ASP A 278 -4.64 15.50 -10.03
CA ASP A 278 -4.43 15.38 -11.47
C ASP A 278 -5.24 14.19 -11.97
N GLY A 279 -6.13 14.42 -12.94
CA GLY A 279 -6.95 13.37 -13.55
C GLY A 279 -6.09 12.49 -14.45
N GLY A 280 -5.33 13.12 -15.34
CA GLY A 280 -4.41 12.44 -16.22
C GLY A 280 -5.01 12.32 -17.61
N ALA A 281 -5.31 11.11 -18.07
CA ALA A 281 -5.86 10.86 -19.39
C ALA A 281 -7.18 10.10 -19.30
N GLY A 282 -8.27 10.71 -19.76
CA GLY A 282 -9.62 10.19 -19.63
C GLY A 282 -10.58 11.35 -19.41
N ASN A 283 -11.87 11.05 -19.25
CA ASN A 283 -12.85 12.07 -18.87
C ASN A 283 -13.05 12.03 -17.36
N ASP A 284 -12.29 12.85 -16.66
CA ASP A 284 -12.11 12.73 -15.22
C ASP A 284 -13.11 13.57 -14.44
N VAL A 285 -13.40 13.16 -13.21
CA VAL A 285 -14.22 13.92 -12.26
C VAL A 285 -13.42 14.20 -11.01
N ILE A 286 -13.02 15.46 -10.85
CA ILE A 286 -12.25 15.93 -9.70
C ILE A 286 -13.09 16.90 -8.88
N SER A 287 -13.38 16.51 -7.65
CA SER A 287 -13.98 17.38 -6.65
C SER A 287 -12.95 17.69 -5.57
N GLY A 288 -12.54 18.94 -5.51
CA GLY A 288 -11.80 19.57 -4.42
C GLY A 288 -12.60 19.62 -3.13
N GLY A 289 -12.09 20.38 -2.16
CA GLY A 289 -12.51 20.35 -0.77
C GLY A 289 -12.83 21.74 -0.22
N ALA A 290 -12.20 22.07 0.90
CA ALA A 290 -12.36 23.38 1.54
C ALA A 290 -11.00 24.08 1.75
N LEU A 291 -9.91 23.44 1.32
CA LEU A 291 -8.57 23.99 1.41
C LEU A 291 -8.25 24.68 0.08
N VAL A 292 -7.03 25.20 -0.04
CA VAL A 292 -6.54 25.62 -1.34
C VAL A 292 -6.04 24.38 -2.07
N GLU A 293 -6.59 24.12 -3.24
CA GLU A 293 -6.21 22.99 -4.08
C GLU A 293 -5.69 23.42 -5.45
N THR A 294 -4.95 22.51 -6.08
CA THR A 294 -4.59 22.57 -7.50
C THR A 294 -5.26 21.40 -8.20
N LEU A 295 -6.15 21.69 -9.14
CA LEU A 295 -6.92 20.71 -9.90
C LEU A 295 -6.44 20.75 -11.35
N ARG A 296 -6.05 19.60 -11.89
CA ARG A 296 -5.63 19.40 -13.28
C ARG A 296 -6.54 18.34 -13.89
N GLY A 297 -7.23 18.66 -14.98
CA GLY A 297 -8.02 17.69 -15.74
C GLY A 297 -7.09 16.77 -16.52
N GLY A 298 -6.38 17.35 -17.49
CA GLY A 298 -5.37 16.64 -18.26
C GLY A 298 -5.81 16.45 -19.71
N ILE A 299 -5.99 15.22 -20.16
CA ILE A 299 -6.44 14.90 -21.51
C ILE A 299 -7.83 14.28 -21.44
N GLY A 300 -8.84 14.95 -21.98
CA GLY A 300 -10.20 14.44 -22.11
C GLY A 300 -11.22 15.52 -21.77
N ASN A 301 -12.48 15.15 -21.53
CA ASN A 301 -13.50 16.15 -21.16
C ASN A 301 -13.73 16.05 -19.66
N ASP A 302 -13.08 16.93 -18.90
CA ASP A 302 -12.98 16.80 -17.46
C ASP A 302 -14.02 17.63 -16.72
N GLN A 303 -14.35 17.22 -15.49
CA GLN A 303 -15.19 17.97 -14.57
C GLN A 303 -14.39 18.33 -13.32
N LEU A 304 -14.07 19.61 -13.19
CA LEU A 304 -13.26 20.15 -12.09
C LEU A 304 -14.11 21.04 -11.19
N LEU A 305 -14.29 20.64 -9.93
CA LEU A 305 -15.08 21.35 -8.92
C LEU A 305 -14.18 21.74 -7.74
N GLY A 306 -13.84 23.02 -7.56
CA GLY A 306 -13.01 23.47 -6.41
C GLY A 306 -13.75 23.45 -5.08
N LEU A 307 -15.05 23.75 -5.12
CA LEU A 307 -15.94 23.91 -3.96
C LEU A 307 -15.62 25.15 -3.11
N ALA A 308 -14.75 25.06 -2.11
CA ALA A 308 -14.40 26.21 -1.28
C ALA A 308 -12.89 26.29 -1.14
N GLY A 309 -12.32 27.49 -1.21
CA GLY A 309 -10.88 27.60 -1.32
C GLY A 309 -10.52 28.70 -2.29
N ASN A 310 -9.23 29.02 -2.40
CA ASN A 310 -8.75 29.85 -3.49
C ASN A 310 -7.97 28.94 -4.42
N ASP A 311 -8.68 28.28 -5.32
CA ASP A 311 -8.16 27.12 -6.03
C ASP A 311 -7.47 27.52 -7.34
N MET A 312 -6.59 26.65 -7.82
CA MET A 312 -5.92 26.79 -9.11
C MET A 312 -6.32 25.65 -10.03
N PHE A 313 -6.82 25.99 -11.20
CA PHE A 313 -7.32 25.05 -12.20
C PHE A 313 -6.45 25.06 -13.45
N PHE A 314 -6.23 23.86 -13.99
CA PHE A 314 -5.73 23.62 -15.34
C PHE A 314 -6.72 22.65 -16.00
N GLY A 315 -7.48 23.10 -17.00
CA GLY A 315 -8.42 22.23 -17.72
C GLY A 315 -7.65 21.16 -18.49
N GLY A 316 -6.83 21.61 -19.45
CA GLY A 316 -6.01 20.74 -20.28
C GLY A 316 -6.61 20.64 -21.68
N LEU A 317 -6.44 19.48 -22.32
CA LEU A 317 -6.97 19.23 -23.65
C LEU A 317 -8.37 18.63 -23.57
N GLY A 318 -9.30 19.14 -24.37
CA GLY A 318 -10.67 18.66 -24.45
C GLY A 318 -11.67 19.69 -23.92
N ASN A 319 -12.95 19.34 -23.82
CA ASN A 319 -13.99 20.31 -23.44
C ASN A 319 -14.32 20.14 -21.96
N ASP A 320 -13.77 21.02 -21.12
CA ASP A 320 -13.86 20.86 -19.69
C ASP A 320 -15.03 21.63 -19.07
N LEU A 321 -15.53 21.13 -17.95
CA LEU A 321 -16.44 21.84 -17.06
C LEU A 321 -15.69 22.23 -15.79
N ILE A 322 -15.44 23.53 -15.62
CA ILE A 322 -14.66 24.06 -14.51
C ILE A 322 -15.52 24.96 -13.64
N ASN A 323 -15.60 24.66 -12.36
CA ASN A 323 -16.30 25.45 -11.37
C ASN A 323 -15.43 25.72 -10.15
N GLY A 324 -14.99 26.97 -9.98
CA GLY A 324 -14.20 27.37 -8.80
C GLY A 324 -14.95 27.23 -7.49
N GLY A 325 -16.26 27.49 -7.51
CA GLY A 325 -17.08 27.48 -6.32
C GLY A 325 -16.96 28.77 -5.53
N GLY A 326 -16.44 28.70 -4.30
CA GLY A 326 -16.40 29.80 -3.35
C GLY A 326 -14.98 30.15 -2.93
N GLY A 327 -14.57 31.36 -3.25
CA GLY A 327 -13.30 31.95 -2.83
C GLY A 327 -12.80 32.86 -3.93
N PHE A 328 -11.48 32.89 -4.15
CA PHE A 328 -10.86 33.61 -5.26
C PHE A 328 -10.07 32.63 -6.10
N ASP A 329 -10.69 32.19 -7.19
CA ASP A 329 -10.23 31.04 -7.97
C ASP A 329 -9.47 31.49 -9.23
N THR A 330 -8.45 30.71 -9.60
CA THR A 330 -7.57 30.99 -10.73
C THR A 330 -7.66 29.89 -11.78
N LEU A 331 -8.02 30.24 -13.00
CA LEU A 331 -7.91 29.35 -14.17
C LEU A 331 -6.64 29.69 -14.96
N ASN A 332 -5.78 28.69 -15.17
CA ASN A 332 -4.42 28.87 -15.68
C ASN A 332 -4.20 28.10 -16.98
N TYR A 333 -3.94 28.84 -18.07
CA TYR A 333 -3.55 28.32 -19.39
C TYR A 333 -2.08 28.61 -19.71
N GLY A 334 -1.25 28.93 -18.72
CA GLY A 334 0.17 29.22 -18.92
C GLY A 334 0.97 28.04 -19.49
N GLU A 335 0.47 26.81 -19.33
CA GLU A 335 1.05 25.59 -19.93
C GLU A 335 0.48 25.29 -21.33
N SER A 336 -0.44 26.13 -21.84
CA SER A 336 -1.10 25.89 -23.12
C SER A 336 -0.15 25.99 -24.31
N ALA A 337 -0.33 25.09 -25.29
CA ALA A 337 0.44 25.06 -26.52
C ALA A 337 -0.05 26.05 -27.61
N ALA A 338 -1.12 26.81 -27.34
CA ALA A 338 -1.69 27.78 -28.27
C ALA A 338 -2.28 29.01 -27.56
N GLY A 339 -2.58 30.06 -28.32
CA GLY A 339 -3.27 31.25 -27.79
C GLY A 339 -4.70 30.91 -27.39
N VAL A 340 -5.14 31.38 -26.21
CA VAL A 340 -6.47 31.11 -25.68
C VAL A 340 -7.42 32.30 -25.84
N THR A 341 -8.69 32.02 -26.09
CA THR A 341 -9.77 33.01 -26.07
C THR A 341 -10.66 32.78 -24.86
N ILE A 342 -10.56 33.68 -23.89
CA ILE A 342 -11.33 33.65 -22.65
C ILE A 342 -12.49 34.64 -22.78
N ASP A 343 -13.72 34.15 -22.70
CA ASP A 343 -14.94 34.96 -22.62
C ASP A 343 -15.64 34.70 -21.29
N ALA A 344 -15.23 35.45 -20.26
CA ALA A 344 -15.77 35.37 -18.92
C ALA A 344 -17.23 35.84 -18.83
N LYS A 345 -17.74 36.55 -19.85
CA LYS A 345 -19.16 36.93 -19.95
C LYS A 345 -20.01 35.79 -20.52
N ALA A 346 -19.48 35.05 -21.48
CA ALA A 346 -20.14 33.88 -22.07
C ALA A 346 -19.92 32.60 -21.26
N HIS A 347 -19.04 32.64 -20.25
CA HIS A 347 -18.63 31.48 -19.47
C HIS A 347 -17.92 30.41 -20.29
N THR A 348 -17.07 30.84 -21.24
CA THR A 348 -16.35 29.92 -22.13
C THR A 348 -14.88 30.26 -22.28
N VAL A 349 -14.04 29.25 -22.42
CA VAL A 349 -12.64 29.38 -22.89
C VAL A 349 -12.43 28.50 -24.10
N SER A 350 -11.59 28.92 -25.04
CA SER A 350 -11.20 28.09 -26.19
C SER A 350 -9.72 28.20 -26.50
N GLY A 351 -9.16 27.16 -27.11
CA GLY A 351 -7.74 27.08 -27.50
C GLY A 351 -7.20 25.65 -27.41
N GLU A 352 -7.58 24.94 -26.35
CA GLU A 352 -7.25 23.52 -26.10
C GLU A 352 -8.49 22.61 -26.09
N GLY A 353 -9.63 23.23 -26.34
CA GLY A 353 -10.96 22.67 -26.50
C GLY A 353 -11.96 23.80 -26.35
N LEU A 354 -13.18 23.51 -25.92
CA LEU A 354 -14.19 24.52 -25.57
C LEU A 354 -14.67 24.27 -24.14
N ASP A 355 -14.07 24.99 -23.21
CA ASP A 355 -14.32 24.83 -21.78
C ASP A 355 -15.49 25.69 -21.34
N THR A 356 -16.27 25.19 -20.40
CA THR A 356 -17.34 25.91 -19.71
C THR A 356 -16.89 26.27 -18.30
N ILE A 357 -16.95 27.55 -17.96
CA ILE A 357 -16.34 28.06 -16.72
C ILE A 357 -17.35 28.80 -15.84
N THR A 358 -17.37 28.52 -14.55
CA THR A 358 -18.17 29.24 -13.56
C THR A 358 -17.37 29.55 -12.31
N SER A 359 -17.68 30.68 -11.65
CA SER A 359 -17.03 31.11 -10.41
C SER A 359 -15.50 31.13 -10.52
N ILE A 360 -14.97 31.86 -11.50
CA ILE A 360 -13.53 32.08 -11.66
C ILE A 360 -13.28 33.59 -11.67
N GLU A 361 -12.38 34.07 -10.80
CA GLU A 361 -12.07 35.50 -10.66
C GLU A 361 -10.75 35.89 -11.33
N LYS A 362 -9.79 34.96 -11.42
CA LYS A 362 -8.48 35.19 -12.04
C LYS A 362 -8.25 34.28 -13.24
N PHE A 363 -7.71 34.87 -14.30
CA PHE A 363 -7.28 34.16 -15.50
C PHE A 363 -5.81 34.41 -15.78
N ILE A 364 -5.08 33.34 -16.07
CA ILE A 364 -3.71 33.39 -16.58
C ILE A 364 -3.74 32.87 -18.03
N GLY A 365 -3.33 33.71 -18.97
CA GLY A 365 -3.24 33.38 -20.39
C GLY A 365 -2.06 32.47 -20.73
N SER A 366 -1.94 32.14 -22.01
CA SER A 366 -0.85 31.32 -22.55
C SER A 366 0.40 32.16 -22.86
N GLY A 367 1.50 31.51 -23.23
CA GLY A 367 2.68 32.19 -23.80
C GLY A 367 2.47 32.75 -25.23
N PHE A 368 1.25 32.69 -25.76
CA PHE A 368 0.90 33.09 -27.12
C PHE A 368 -0.05 34.30 -27.15
N ALA A 369 -0.58 34.62 -28.33
CA ALA A 369 -1.52 35.73 -28.49
C ALA A 369 -2.91 35.36 -27.96
N ASP A 370 -3.21 35.77 -26.73
CA ASP A 370 -4.50 35.54 -26.09
C ASP A 370 -5.53 36.64 -26.40
N ARG A 371 -6.80 36.30 -26.22
CA ARG A 371 -7.93 37.24 -26.28
C ARG A 371 -8.78 37.12 -25.02
N PHE A 372 -9.06 38.24 -24.37
CA PHE A 372 -9.90 38.28 -23.17
C PHE A 372 -11.15 39.16 -23.37
N THR A 373 -12.30 38.65 -22.97
CA THR A 373 -13.56 39.39 -22.82
C THR A 373 -14.01 39.26 -21.37
N GLY A 374 -14.06 40.39 -20.65
CA GLY A 374 -14.43 40.42 -19.24
C GLY A 374 -15.93 40.19 -18.98
N SER A 375 -16.21 39.74 -17.77
CA SER A 375 -17.53 39.54 -17.20
C SER A 375 -18.15 40.86 -16.70
N LYS A 376 -19.26 40.77 -15.95
CA LYS A 376 -19.83 41.93 -15.23
C LYS A 376 -19.18 42.16 -13.86
N ASN A 377 -18.38 41.20 -13.38
CA ASN A 377 -17.69 41.25 -12.11
C ASN A 377 -16.27 41.85 -12.30
N ALA A 378 -15.52 41.94 -11.21
CA ALA A 378 -14.12 42.36 -11.27
C ALA A 378 -13.23 41.14 -11.60
N ASP A 379 -12.83 41.01 -12.86
CA ASP A 379 -11.92 39.95 -13.30
C ASP A 379 -10.46 40.42 -13.18
N THR A 380 -9.57 39.52 -12.77
CA THR A 380 -8.12 39.71 -12.82
C THR A 380 -7.55 38.92 -13.98
N VAL A 381 -6.77 39.57 -14.85
CA VAL A 381 -6.15 38.93 -16.00
C VAL A 381 -4.65 39.17 -15.99
N GLU A 382 -3.91 38.09 -16.16
CA GLU A 382 -2.46 38.07 -16.30
C GLU A 382 -2.15 37.40 -17.65
N GLY A 383 -1.34 38.05 -18.49
CA GLY A 383 -0.84 37.41 -19.72
C GLY A 383 0.17 36.31 -19.37
N GLY A 384 0.25 35.25 -20.16
CA GLY A 384 1.30 34.24 -19.99
C GLY A 384 2.68 34.76 -20.42
N ALA A 385 3.72 34.08 -19.95
CA ALA A 385 5.13 34.44 -20.15
C ALA A 385 5.77 33.72 -21.33
#